data_AF-A0A399U7V6-F1
#
_entry.id   AF-A0A399U7V6-F1
#
_cell.length_a   1.000
_cell.length_b   1.000
_cell.length_c   1.000
_cell.angle_alpha   90.00
_cell.angle_beta   90.00
_cell.angle_gamma   90.00
#
_symmetry.space_group_name_H-M   'P 1'
#
loop_
_entity.id
_entity.type
_entity.pdbx_description
1 polymer ?
#
loop_
_entity_poly.entity_id
_entity_poly.type
_entity_poly.pdbx_seq_one_letter_code
_entity_poly.pdbx_strand_id
1 'polypeptide(L)'
;MPNTKQHLWLIIPPCADRDDWVASITAQATDAGFTVINSAAGANTAALGKTLTLSPDPEEARKAGVQAKDVAVLLSTSGPLSAKLDADNDPAPRHTAVKIASDFIRRGYAFFPDRVFKAEDFSGTSIKLFPGFSLLGPTSTSTSNRNRALKEALSIYAADHAFWGSEVFDINAKDVRHNKEEVALDLTGRPRFLIFGPYIVMPAGRWKAVARIGFSAPTARHQYRADWGAQDTYTSHHFRPEREGVFQVEIEYEWDKPSASEFRLLLLEGAFDGEVTFFGVEIVRVG
;
A
#
# COMPACT_ATOMS: atom_id res chain seq x y z
N MET A 1 14.87 -34.30 27.80
CA MET A 1 13.76 -34.25 26.81
C MET A 1 14.36 -33.89 25.46
N PRO A 2 14.04 -34.59 24.36
CA PRO A 2 14.59 -34.26 23.05
C PRO A 2 14.14 -32.85 22.67
N ASN A 3 15.11 -31.96 22.43
CA ASN A 3 14.89 -30.57 22.06
C ASN A 3 14.18 -30.55 20.70
N THR A 4 12.86 -30.37 20.68
CA THR A 4 12.09 -30.38 19.44
C THR A 4 12.56 -29.21 18.59
N LYS A 5 13.15 -29.51 17.42
CA LYS A 5 13.50 -28.48 16.43
C LYS A 5 12.22 -27.75 16.05
N GLN A 6 12.19 -26.45 16.29
CA GLN A 6 11.08 -25.58 15.93
C GLN A 6 11.61 -24.54 14.97
N HIS A 7 11.05 -24.44 13.76
CA HIS A 7 11.44 -23.44 12.78
C HIS A 7 10.21 -22.63 12.40
N LEU A 8 10.22 -21.36 12.79
CA LEU A 8 9.12 -20.41 12.60
C LEU A 8 9.53 -19.30 11.64
N TRP A 9 8.56 -18.72 10.97
CA TRP A 9 8.76 -17.61 10.04
C TRP A 9 7.87 -16.44 10.42
N LEU A 10 8.47 -15.27 10.59
CA LEU A 10 7.77 -14.02 10.78
C LEU A 10 8.03 -13.12 9.58
N ILE A 11 7.01 -12.96 8.76
CA ILE A 11 7.02 -12.11 7.58
C ILE A 11 6.64 -10.71 8.01
N ILE A 12 7.48 -9.73 7.69
CA ILE A 12 7.20 -8.33 7.92
C ILE A 12 7.38 -7.68 6.56
N PRO A 13 6.36 -7.23 5.83
CA PRO A 13 6.57 -6.52 4.57
C PRO A 13 7.34 -5.20 4.76
N PRO A 14 7.88 -4.57 3.69
CA PRO A 14 8.46 -3.24 3.76
C PRO A 14 7.50 -2.24 4.39
N CYS A 15 7.97 -1.57 5.45
CA CYS A 15 7.23 -0.56 6.19
C CYS A 15 8.20 0.46 6.82
N ALA A 16 7.69 1.65 7.14
CA ALA A 16 8.48 2.78 7.61
C ALA A 16 9.21 2.52 8.94
N ASP A 17 8.58 1.73 9.82
CA ASP A 17 9.06 1.34 11.15
C ASP A 17 9.58 -0.11 11.19
N ARG A 18 9.97 -0.66 10.03
CA ARG A 18 10.47 -2.03 9.92
C ARG A 18 11.59 -2.30 10.92
N ASP A 19 12.55 -1.38 11.03
CA ASP A 19 13.74 -1.58 11.85
C ASP A 19 13.38 -1.65 13.34
N ASP A 20 12.39 -0.87 13.77
CA ASP A 20 11.85 -0.90 15.14
C ASP A 20 11.19 -2.26 15.44
N TRP A 21 10.41 -2.78 14.48
CA TRP A 21 9.83 -4.11 14.58
C TRP A 21 10.89 -5.20 14.64
N VAL A 22 11.87 -5.19 13.73
CA VAL A 22 12.95 -6.18 13.68
C VAL A 22 13.74 -6.16 14.98
N ALA A 23 14.08 -4.99 15.51
CA ALA A 23 14.78 -4.85 16.78
C ALA A 23 13.96 -5.43 17.95
N SER A 24 12.68 -5.05 18.06
CA SER A 24 11.77 -5.53 19.11
C SER A 24 11.58 -7.05 19.07
N ILE A 25 11.32 -7.61 17.87
CA ILE A 25 11.17 -9.04 17.65
C ILE A 25 12.45 -9.78 18.00
N THR A 26 13.61 -9.26 17.56
CA THR A 26 14.90 -9.92 17.80
C THR A 26 15.20 -10.05 19.28
N ALA A 27 14.97 -8.98 20.05
CA ALA A 27 15.13 -9.00 21.50
C ALA A 27 14.20 -10.03 22.15
N GLN A 28 12.90 -9.95 21.89
CA GLN A 28 11.90 -10.84 22.51
C GLN A 28 12.05 -12.32 22.11
N ALA A 29 12.46 -12.58 20.86
CA ALA A 29 12.69 -13.95 20.38
C ALA A 29 13.93 -14.56 21.03
N THR A 30 14.99 -13.77 21.20
CA THR A 30 16.22 -14.21 21.89
C THR A 30 15.91 -14.54 23.35
N ASP A 31 15.14 -13.70 24.05
CA ASP A 31 14.69 -13.95 25.42
C ASP A 31 13.83 -15.22 25.55
N ALA A 32 13.05 -15.54 24.51
CA ALA A 32 12.29 -16.78 24.41
C ALA A 32 13.12 -18.02 23.96
N GLY A 33 14.43 -17.84 23.78
CA GLY A 33 15.38 -18.90 23.41
C GLY A 33 15.39 -19.26 21.92
N PHE A 34 14.93 -18.37 21.05
CA PHE A 34 15.04 -18.55 19.59
C PHE A 34 16.36 -17.97 19.06
N THR A 35 16.94 -18.65 18.09
CA THR A 35 17.95 -18.06 17.20
C THR A 35 17.24 -17.30 16.09
N VAL A 36 17.50 -16.01 15.96
CA VAL A 36 16.87 -15.16 14.94
C VAL A 36 17.74 -15.10 13.69
N ILE A 37 17.13 -15.34 12.52
CA ILE A 37 17.82 -15.32 11.21
C ILE A 37 17.11 -14.33 10.30
N ASN A 38 17.85 -13.39 9.70
CA ASN A 38 17.32 -12.52 8.66
C ASN A 38 17.53 -13.18 7.28
N SER A 39 16.45 -13.45 6.55
CA SER A 39 16.52 -14.13 5.26
C SER A 39 17.31 -13.33 4.21
N ALA A 40 17.22 -12.00 4.26
CA ALA A 40 17.97 -11.08 3.40
C ALA A 40 19.50 -11.19 3.55
N ALA A 41 20.00 -11.80 4.63
CA ALA A 41 21.44 -11.92 4.92
C ALA A 41 22.09 -13.20 4.35
N GLY A 42 21.37 -14.04 3.59
CA GLY A 42 21.94 -15.20 2.90
C GLY A 42 22.49 -16.30 3.82
N ALA A 43 22.01 -16.38 5.06
CA ALA A 43 22.55 -17.30 6.06
C ALA A 43 22.06 -18.74 5.85
N ASN A 44 22.91 -19.56 5.23
CA ASN A 44 22.76 -21.00 5.14
C ASN A 44 23.26 -21.67 6.45
N THR A 45 22.79 -21.21 7.60
CA THR A 45 23.18 -21.75 8.90
C THR A 45 22.22 -22.85 9.32
N ALA A 46 22.75 -24.07 9.48
CA ALA A 46 22.05 -25.18 10.10
C ALA A 46 21.85 -24.86 11.59
N ALA A 47 20.81 -24.10 11.91
CA ALA A 47 20.51 -23.73 13.28
C ALA A 47 20.13 -24.98 14.11
N LEU A 48 20.80 -25.13 15.26
CA LEU A 48 20.47 -26.15 16.26
C LEU A 48 19.49 -25.55 17.26
N GLY A 49 18.28 -26.11 17.37
CA GLY A 49 17.29 -25.69 18.36
C GLY A 49 16.06 -24.98 17.78
N LYS A 50 15.58 -23.94 18.46
CA LYS A 50 14.46 -23.10 18.02
C LYS A 50 14.97 -21.97 17.15
N THR A 51 14.35 -21.77 15.99
CA THR A 51 14.75 -20.77 15.01
C THR A 51 13.56 -19.92 14.59
N LEU A 52 13.75 -18.60 14.55
CA LEU A 52 12.79 -17.65 14.00
C LEU A 52 13.43 -16.94 12.80
N THR A 53 12.90 -17.19 11.60
CA THR A 53 13.34 -16.51 10.38
C THR A 53 12.49 -15.26 10.14
N LEU A 54 13.14 -14.11 10.03
CA LEU A 54 12.52 -12.84 9.63
C LEU A 54 12.71 -12.66 8.13
N SER A 55 11.62 -12.39 7.42
CA SER A 55 11.63 -12.18 5.97
C SER A 55 10.70 -11.05 5.55
N PRO A 56 11.00 -10.30 4.48
CA PRO A 56 10.05 -9.40 3.89
C PRO A 56 9.04 -10.07 2.95
N ASP A 57 9.41 -11.20 2.33
CA ASP A 57 8.64 -11.83 1.25
C ASP A 57 7.98 -13.13 1.73
N PRO A 58 6.63 -13.19 1.80
CA PRO A 58 5.91 -14.42 2.15
C PRO A 58 6.27 -15.63 1.27
N GLU A 59 6.73 -15.39 0.03
CA GLU A 59 7.10 -16.43 -0.92
C GLU A 59 8.33 -17.24 -0.46
N GLU A 60 9.23 -16.66 0.33
CA GLU A 60 10.40 -17.37 0.86
C GLU A 60 10.00 -18.50 1.81
N ALA A 61 9.05 -18.24 2.72
CA ALA A 61 8.50 -19.26 3.62
C ALA A 61 7.77 -20.36 2.83
N ARG A 62 7.01 -19.97 1.79
CA ARG A 62 6.29 -20.91 0.92
C ARG A 62 7.26 -21.84 0.17
N LYS A 63 8.33 -21.28 -0.42
CA LYS A 63 9.36 -22.06 -1.13
C LYS A 63 10.16 -22.97 -0.19
N ALA A 64 10.33 -22.57 1.07
CA ALA A 64 10.93 -23.40 2.11
C ALA A 64 10.00 -24.53 2.61
N GLY A 65 8.77 -24.63 2.12
CA GLY A 65 7.82 -25.69 2.49
C GLY A 65 7.30 -25.57 3.92
N VAL A 66 7.32 -24.36 4.49
CA VAL A 66 6.89 -24.09 5.87
C VAL A 66 5.37 -24.23 5.96
N GLN A 67 4.90 -24.90 7.02
CA GLN A 67 3.47 -25.06 7.26
C GLN A 67 2.85 -23.72 7.69
N ALA A 68 1.62 -23.42 7.26
CA ALA A 68 0.97 -22.13 7.54
C ALA A 68 0.92 -21.78 9.05
N LYS A 69 0.72 -22.78 9.93
CA LYS A 69 0.72 -22.61 11.39
C LYS A 69 2.06 -22.10 11.96
N ASP A 70 3.15 -22.31 11.23
CA ASP A 70 4.52 -21.95 11.60
C ASP A 70 4.95 -20.63 10.93
N VAL A 71 4.02 -19.95 10.24
CA VAL A 71 4.20 -18.63 9.64
C VAL A 71 3.29 -17.61 10.35
N ALA A 72 3.76 -16.38 10.49
CA ALA A 72 2.94 -15.22 10.82
C ALA A 72 3.34 -14.07 9.89
N VAL A 73 2.36 -13.30 9.43
CA VAL A 73 2.56 -12.09 8.63
C VAL A 73 2.18 -10.90 9.49
N LEU A 74 3.09 -9.97 9.67
CA LEU A 74 2.89 -8.76 10.47
C LEU A 74 2.76 -7.55 9.56
N LEU A 75 1.63 -6.86 9.65
CA LEU A 75 1.36 -5.64 8.89
C LEU A 75 1.51 -4.42 9.78
N SER A 76 2.48 -3.57 9.46
CA SER A 76 2.71 -2.33 10.18
C SER A 76 1.62 -1.28 9.92
N THR A 77 1.35 -0.45 10.92
CA THR A 77 0.51 0.76 10.81
C THR A 77 1.23 1.92 10.14
N SER A 78 2.54 1.82 9.94
CA SER A 78 3.40 2.95 9.60
C SER A 78 3.53 3.22 8.10
N GLY A 79 2.79 2.47 7.28
CA GLY A 79 2.82 2.58 5.82
C GLY A 79 4.14 2.08 5.22
N PRO A 80 4.22 1.98 3.89
CA PRO A 80 5.36 1.34 3.21
C PRO A 80 6.57 2.27 2.98
N LEU A 81 6.42 3.60 3.15
CA LEU A 81 7.45 4.56 2.77
C LEU A 81 8.32 4.94 3.98
N SER A 82 9.63 4.80 3.85
CA SER A 82 10.54 5.42 4.81
C SER A 82 10.45 6.95 4.73
N ALA A 83 10.79 7.65 5.82
CA ALA A 83 10.77 9.12 5.85
C ALA A 83 11.60 9.75 4.71
N LYS A 84 12.70 9.11 4.32
CA LYS A 84 13.55 9.53 3.20
C LYS A 84 12.83 9.43 1.86
N LEU A 85 12.16 8.29 1.59
CA LEU A 85 11.44 8.09 0.33
C LEU A 85 10.20 8.97 0.24
N ASP A 86 9.54 9.21 1.38
CA ASP A 86 8.35 10.07 1.43
C ASP A 86 8.69 11.53 1.11
N ALA A 87 9.83 12.02 1.59
CA ALA A 87 10.31 13.38 1.34
C ALA A 87 11.03 13.57 -0.01
N ASP A 88 11.21 12.52 -0.81
CA ASP A 88 11.88 12.62 -2.11
C ASP A 88 11.03 13.45 -3.10
N ASN A 89 11.65 14.17 -4.01
CA ASN A 89 10.92 14.87 -5.07
C ASN A 89 10.69 13.96 -6.29
N ASP A 90 11.50 12.92 -6.47
CA ASP A 90 11.30 11.92 -7.51
C ASP A 90 10.20 10.93 -7.09
N PRO A 91 9.09 10.83 -7.84
CA PRO A 91 8.03 9.88 -7.52
C PRO A 91 8.40 8.42 -7.85
N ALA A 92 9.35 8.14 -8.74
CA ALA A 92 9.64 6.79 -9.21
C ALA A 92 10.12 5.82 -8.10
N PRO A 93 11.03 6.21 -7.18
CA PRO A 93 11.37 5.41 -6.02
C PRO A 93 10.18 5.11 -5.12
N ARG A 94 9.26 6.07 -4.92
CA ARG A 94 8.04 5.86 -4.14
C ARG A 94 7.11 4.85 -4.80
N HIS A 95 6.87 4.97 -6.11
CA HIS A 95 6.04 4.02 -6.86
C HIS A 95 6.58 2.60 -6.73
N THR A 96 7.90 2.45 -6.83
CA THR A 96 8.57 1.17 -6.68
C THR A 96 8.36 0.61 -5.26
N ALA A 97 8.54 1.43 -4.23
CA ALA A 97 8.32 1.04 -2.85
C ALA A 97 6.87 0.62 -2.56
N VAL A 98 5.88 1.40 -3.02
CA VAL A 98 4.45 1.08 -2.90
C VAL A 98 4.13 -0.23 -3.62
N LYS A 99 4.62 -0.41 -4.85
CA LYS A 99 4.42 -1.64 -5.64
C LYS A 99 4.99 -2.88 -4.93
N ILE A 100 6.23 -2.81 -4.43
CA ILE A 100 6.86 -3.93 -3.73
C ILE A 100 6.10 -4.26 -2.43
N ALA A 101 5.83 -3.25 -1.60
CA ALA A 101 5.16 -3.45 -0.33
C ALA A 101 3.76 -4.04 -0.53
N SER A 102 2.99 -3.48 -1.47
CA SER A 102 1.64 -3.92 -1.78
C SER A 102 1.61 -5.36 -2.33
N ASP A 103 2.56 -5.75 -3.18
CA ASP A 103 2.66 -7.16 -3.63
C ASP A 103 2.99 -8.12 -2.48
N PHE A 104 3.88 -7.74 -1.56
CA PHE A 104 4.23 -8.58 -0.41
C PHE A 104 3.06 -8.72 0.57
N ILE A 105 2.33 -7.64 0.83
CA ILE A 105 1.11 -7.67 1.66
C ILE A 105 0.05 -8.57 1.01
N ARG A 106 -0.19 -8.39 -0.31
CA ARG A 106 -1.12 -9.22 -1.08
C ARG A 106 -0.76 -10.71 -0.99
N ARG A 107 0.51 -11.06 -1.16
CA ARG A 107 0.98 -12.46 -1.01
C ARG A 107 0.79 -12.96 0.41
N GLY A 108 0.97 -12.12 1.43
CA GLY A 108 0.73 -12.45 2.83
C GLY A 108 -0.71 -12.90 3.06
N TYR A 109 -1.67 -12.10 2.60
CA TYR A 109 -3.10 -12.45 2.64
C TYR A 109 -3.42 -13.69 1.79
N ALA A 110 -2.82 -13.83 0.61
CA ALA A 110 -3.10 -14.96 -0.29
C ALA A 110 -2.55 -16.30 0.23
N PHE A 111 -1.37 -16.31 0.86
CA PHE A 111 -0.71 -17.55 1.28
C PHE A 111 -1.05 -17.93 2.72
N PHE A 112 -1.29 -16.95 3.59
CA PHE A 112 -1.45 -17.16 5.03
C PHE A 112 -2.60 -16.30 5.62
N PRO A 113 -3.83 -16.39 5.07
CA PRO A 113 -4.93 -15.49 5.44
C PRO A 113 -5.25 -15.48 6.94
N ASP A 114 -5.23 -16.64 7.59
CA ASP A 114 -5.55 -16.77 9.04
C ASP A 114 -4.38 -16.40 9.96
N ARG A 115 -3.27 -15.93 9.39
CA ARG A 115 -2.01 -15.67 10.08
C ARG A 115 -1.48 -14.27 9.80
N VAL A 116 -2.36 -13.37 9.39
CA VAL A 116 -2.07 -11.95 9.24
C VAL A 116 -2.44 -11.22 10.53
N PHE A 117 -1.46 -10.58 11.15
CA PHE A 117 -1.57 -9.79 12.36
C PHE A 117 -1.31 -8.33 12.01
N LYS A 118 -2.14 -7.42 12.51
CA LYS A 118 -1.97 -5.99 12.25
C LYS A 118 -1.32 -5.33 13.47
N ALA A 119 -0.50 -4.32 13.24
CA ALA A 119 0.20 -3.63 14.32
C ALA A 119 -0.74 -3.05 15.40
N GLU A 120 -1.99 -2.72 15.06
CA GLU A 120 -2.97 -2.28 16.05
C GLU A 120 -3.30 -3.35 17.08
N ASP A 121 -3.22 -4.63 16.71
CA ASP A 121 -3.48 -5.77 17.60
C ASP A 121 -2.50 -5.79 18.79
N PHE A 122 -1.34 -5.11 18.66
CA PHE A 122 -0.27 -5.08 19.64
C PHE A 122 -0.29 -3.84 20.55
N SER A 123 -1.31 -2.98 20.43
CA SER A 123 -1.40 -1.70 21.15
C SER A 123 -1.45 -1.89 22.68
N GLY A 124 -0.27 -2.00 23.31
CA GLY A 124 -0.11 -2.26 24.74
C GLY A 124 -0.37 -3.71 25.17
N THR A 125 -0.57 -4.64 24.22
CA THR A 125 -0.91 -6.03 24.52
C THR A 125 0.09 -6.98 23.87
N SER A 126 0.53 -7.99 24.61
CA SER A 126 1.34 -9.08 24.06
C SER A 126 0.45 -10.08 23.33
N ILE A 127 0.73 -10.34 22.05
CA ILE A 127 -0.03 -11.25 21.21
C ILE A 127 0.74 -12.53 20.98
N LYS A 128 0.09 -13.67 21.19
CA LYS A 128 0.67 -14.99 20.95
C LYS A 128 0.71 -15.29 19.46
N LEU A 129 1.89 -15.17 18.85
CA LEU A 129 2.10 -15.50 17.44
C LEU A 129 2.26 -17.01 17.22
N PHE A 130 3.03 -17.67 18.10
CA PHE A 130 3.35 -19.09 17.96
C PHE A 130 3.29 -19.81 19.32
N PRO A 131 3.26 -21.16 19.33
CA PRO A 131 3.51 -21.90 20.56
C PRO A 131 4.87 -21.52 21.16
N GLY A 132 4.85 -20.94 22.37
CA GLY A 132 6.04 -20.52 23.10
C GLY A 132 6.64 -19.18 22.65
N PHE A 133 5.96 -18.41 21.79
CA PHE A 133 6.38 -17.07 21.42
C PHE A 133 5.19 -16.10 21.37
N SER A 134 5.24 -15.10 22.23
CA SER A 134 4.33 -13.96 22.21
C SER A 134 5.14 -12.70 21.96
N LEU A 135 4.55 -11.74 21.26
CA LEU A 135 5.21 -10.53 20.84
C LEU A 135 4.43 -9.32 21.37
N LEU A 136 5.14 -8.40 22.02
CA LEU A 136 4.69 -7.05 22.27
C LEU A 136 5.17 -6.15 21.12
N GLY A 137 4.28 -5.33 20.57
CA GLY A 137 4.64 -4.40 19.50
C GLY A 137 5.60 -3.31 19.97
N PRO A 138 6.44 -2.75 19.07
CA PRO A 138 7.23 -1.57 19.39
C PRO A 138 6.31 -0.38 19.67
N THR A 139 6.85 0.63 20.34
CA THR A 139 6.16 1.91 20.52
C THR A 139 5.95 2.55 19.14
N SER A 140 4.70 2.84 18.80
CA SER A 140 4.34 3.40 17.49
C SER A 140 5.05 4.73 17.25
N THR A 141 5.68 4.87 16.08
CA THR A 141 6.23 6.13 15.59
C THR A 141 5.16 6.94 14.86
N SER A 142 5.30 8.27 14.87
CA SER A 142 4.39 9.14 14.12
C SER A 142 4.47 8.83 12.63
N THR A 143 3.32 8.61 12.00
CA THR A 143 3.22 8.29 10.57
C THR A 143 2.88 9.54 9.76
N SER A 144 3.46 9.68 8.56
CA SER A 144 3.09 10.77 7.66
C SER A 144 1.65 10.61 7.16
N ASN A 145 1.04 11.70 6.68
CA ASN A 145 -0.30 11.65 6.09
C ASN A 145 -0.36 10.64 4.94
N ARG A 146 0.66 10.61 4.07
CA ARG A 146 0.76 9.67 2.97
C ARG A 146 0.86 8.22 3.45
N ASN A 147 1.69 7.92 4.45
CA ASN A 147 1.77 6.56 4.99
C ASN A 147 0.47 6.10 5.65
N ARG A 148 -0.23 7.00 6.35
CA ARG A 148 -1.58 6.74 6.87
C ARG A 148 -2.57 6.44 5.73
N ALA A 149 -2.58 7.24 4.67
CA ALA A 149 -3.46 7.03 3.52
C ALA A 149 -3.10 5.74 2.75
N LEU A 150 -1.81 5.42 2.60
CA LEU A 150 -1.36 4.16 1.99
C LEU A 150 -1.79 2.95 2.81
N LYS A 151 -1.69 3.01 4.14
CA LYS A 151 -2.20 1.95 5.02
C LYS A 151 -3.69 1.72 4.80
N GLU A 152 -4.49 2.78 4.74
CA GLU A 152 -5.92 2.69 4.44
C GLU A 152 -6.16 2.10 3.04
N ALA A 153 -5.44 2.57 2.04
CA ALA A 153 -5.53 2.07 0.67
C ALA A 153 -5.20 0.57 0.53
N LEU A 154 -4.24 0.08 1.33
CA LEU A 154 -3.82 -1.33 1.37
C LEU A 154 -4.82 -2.23 2.12
N SER A 155 -5.87 -1.67 2.74
CA SER A 155 -6.97 -2.47 3.30
C SER A 155 -7.74 -3.27 2.23
N ILE A 156 -7.56 -2.93 0.95
CA ILE A 156 -8.10 -3.63 -0.22
C ILE A 156 -7.74 -5.13 -0.29
N TYR A 157 -6.75 -5.58 0.47
CA TYR A 157 -6.39 -7.01 0.55
C TYR A 157 -7.17 -7.78 1.61
N ALA A 158 -7.75 -7.07 2.57
CA ALA A 158 -8.58 -7.66 3.63
C ALA A 158 -10.09 -7.44 3.38
N ALA A 159 -10.43 -6.54 2.46
CA ALA A 159 -11.79 -6.15 2.16
C ALA A 159 -11.96 -5.93 0.64
N ASP A 160 -13.19 -6.10 0.16
CA ASP A 160 -13.55 -5.88 -1.25
C ASP A 160 -13.78 -4.38 -1.57
N HIS A 161 -13.32 -3.49 -0.70
CA HIS A 161 -13.39 -2.05 -0.87
C HIS A 161 -12.23 -1.35 -0.16
N ALA A 162 -11.80 -0.20 -0.68
CA ALA A 162 -10.88 0.72 0.00
C ALA A 162 -11.04 2.14 -0.53
N PHE A 163 -10.73 3.12 0.30
CA PHE A 163 -10.63 4.52 -0.12
C PHE A 163 -9.18 4.93 -0.32
N TRP A 164 -8.90 5.52 -1.47
CA TRP A 164 -7.59 6.06 -1.84
C TRP A 164 -7.66 7.58 -1.81
N GLY A 165 -7.23 8.17 -0.70
CA GLY A 165 -7.16 9.62 -0.52
C GLY A 165 -6.14 10.28 -1.44
N SER A 166 -6.22 11.61 -1.57
CA SER A 166 -5.32 12.39 -2.46
C SER A 166 -3.83 12.15 -2.21
N GLU A 167 -3.47 11.81 -0.97
CA GLU A 167 -2.10 11.65 -0.50
C GLU A 167 -1.40 10.44 -1.10
N VAL A 168 -2.13 9.42 -1.56
CA VAL A 168 -1.52 8.24 -2.20
C VAL A 168 -1.17 8.48 -3.67
N PHE A 169 -1.65 9.58 -4.25
CA PHE A 169 -1.40 9.95 -5.63
C PHE A 169 -0.27 10.97 -5.74
N ASP A 170 0.34 11.01 -6.93
CA ASP A 170 1.18 12.11 -7.33
C ASP A 170 0.36 13.11 -8.13
N ILE A 171 0.66 14.38 -7.88
CA ILE A 171 -0.07 15.53 -8.36
C ILE A 171 0.88 16.41 -9.17
N ASN A 172 0.47 16.75 -10.39
CA ASN A 172 1.25 17.60 -11.29
C ASN A 172 0.48 18.89 -11.61
N ALA A 173 0.58 19.83 -10.68
CA ALA A 173 0.07 21.18 -10.80
C ALA A 173 1.12 22.18 -10.28
N LYS A 174 1.03 23.43 -10.74
CA LYS A 174 1.95 24.51 -10.31
C LYS A 174 1.71 24.92 -8.87
N ASP A 175 0.43 25.01 -8.51
CA ASP A 175 -0.04 25.27 -7.15
C ASP A 175 -1.00 24.16 -6.73
N VAL A 176 -0.81 23.71 -5.49
CA VAL A 176 -1.53 22.61 -4.88
C VAL A 176 -1.93 23.03 -3.48
N ARG A 177 -3.23 23.17 -3.24
CA ARG A 177 -3.77 23.53 -1.93
C ARG A 177 -4.38 22.30 -1.28
N HIS A 178 -3.80 21.90 -0.16
CA HIS A 178 -4.28 20.77 0.63
C HIS A 178 -5.29 21.23 1.68
N ASN A 179 -6.49 20.67 1.61
CA ASN A 179 -7.46 20.68 2.70
C ASN A 179 -7.52 19.28 3.32
N LYS A 180 -8.27 19.11 4.42
CA LYS A 180 -8.29 17.82 5.16
C LYS A 180 -8.77 16.62 4.33
N GLU A 181 -9.67 16.83 3.37
CA GLU A 181 -10.35 15.76 2.62
C GLU A 181 -10.23 15.92 1.11
N GLU A 182 -9.55 16.97 0.64
CA GLU A 182 -9.49 17.32 -0.78
C GLU A 182 -8.21 18.08 -1.09
N VAL A 183 -7.84 18.06 -2.37
CA VAL A 183 -6.74 18.84 -2.91
C VAL A 183 -7.20 19.67 -4.10
N ALA A 184 -6.97 20.97 -4.04
CA ALA A 184 -7.25 21.91 -5.09
C ALA A 184 -6.00 22.14 -5.96
N LEU A 185 -6.18 22.05 -7.28
CA LEU A 185 -5.14 22.01 -8.29
C LEU A 185 -5.29 23.21 -9.23
N ASP A 186 -4.26 24.05 -9.35
CA ASP A 186 -4.23 25.06 -10.43
C ASP A 186 -4.13 24.36 -11.79
N LEU A 187 -5.10 24.63 -12.67
CA LEU A 187 -5.16 24.00 -13.98
C LEU A 187 -4.22 24.68 -15.00
N THR A 188 -3.79 25.91 -14.73
CA THR A 188 -3.04 26.77 -15.67
C THR A 188 -1.83 26.07 -16.29
N GLY A 189 -1.83 25.92 -17.61
CA GLY A 189 -0.71 25.36 -18.36
C GLY A 189 -1.12 24.50 -19.54
N ARG A 190 -0.15 23.72 -20.03
CA ARG A 190 -0.29 22.81 -21.18
C ARG A 190 -1.04 21.51 -20.80
N PRO A 191 -1.53 20.74 -21.78
CA PRO A 191 -2.00 19.37 -21.58
C PRO A 191 -1.00 18.53 -20.79
N ARG A 192 -1.46 17.80 -19.78
CA ARG A 192 -0.63 17.01 -18.86
C ARG A 192 -1.47 16.03 -18.04
N PHE A 193 -0.81 15.05 -17.43
CA PHE A 193 -1.36 14.36 -16.27
C PHE A 193 -1.50 15.36 -15.14
N LEU A 194 -2.68 15.42 -14.51
CA LEU A 194 -2.94 16.19 -13.31
C LEU A 194 -2.73 15.33 -12.07
N ILE A 195 -3.18 14.07 -12.14
CA ILE A 195 -3.16 13.09 -11.04
C ILE A 195 -2.77 11.74 -11.63
N PHE A 196 -1.88 11.01 -10.96
CA PHE A 196 -1.49 9.65 -11.34
C PHE A 196 -1.04 8.82 -10.13
N GLY A 197 -1.17 7.49 -10.20
CA GLY A 197 -0.83 6.55 -9.12
C GLY A 197 -2.01 5.68 -8.68
N PRO A 198 -1.96 5.01 -7.50
CA PRO A 198 -0.85 4.93 -6.55
C PRO A 198 0.13 3.78 -6.81
N TYR A 199 -0.04 2.99 -7.88
CA TYR A 199 0.79 1.81 -8.18
C TYR A 199 0.71 0.67 -7.15
N ILE A 200 -0.39 0.62 -6.40
CA ILE A 200 -0.76 -0.52 -5.54
C ILE A 200 -1.03 -1.74 -6.44
N VAL A 201 -0.54 -2.91 -6.06
CA VAL A 201 -0.76 -4.15 -6.83
C VAL A 201 -2.17 -4.67 -6.58
N MET A 202 -3.06 -4.50 -7.55
CA MET A 202 -4.44 -4.97 -7.42
C MET A 202 -4.51 -6.50 -7.45
N PRO A 203 -5.38 -7.13 -6.63
CA PRO A 203 -5.72 -8.53 -6.79
C PRO A 203 -6.39 -8.79 -8.14
N ALA A 204 -6.26 -10.01 -8.65
CA ALA A 204 -7.03 -10.44 -9.82
C ALA A 204 -8.54 -10.32 -9.57
N GLY A 205 -9.30 -10.09 -10.64
CA GLY A 205 -10.74 -9.83 -10.61
C GLY A 205 -11.10 -8.46 -11.18
N ARG A 206 -12.40 -8.19 -11.17
CA ARG A 206 -12.97 -6.94 -11.69
C ARG A 206 -13.12 -5.93 -10.58
N TRP A 207 -12.63 -4.72 -10.82
CA TRP A 207 -12.66 -3.62 -9.85
C TRP A 207 -13.13 -2.33 -10.50
N LYS A 208 -13.88 -1.54 -9.75
CA LYS A 208 -14.36 -0.22 -10.13
C LYS A 208 -13.63 0.85 -9.34
N ALA A 209 -13.15 1.87 -10.04
CA ALA A 209 -12.69 3.12 -9.46
C ALA A 209 -13.78 4.17 -9.58
N VAL A 210 -14.15 4.80 -8.46
CA VAL A 210 -15.09 5.91 -8.38
C VAL A 210 -14.34 7.14 -7.89
N ALA A 211 -13.88 7.96 -8.84
CA ALA A 211 -13.15 9.19 -8.53
C ALA A 211 -14.13 10.36 -8.34
N ARG A 212 -13.98 11.10 -7.24
CA ARG A 212 -14.75 12.33 -6.98
C ARG A 212 -13.90 13.54 -7.35
N ILE A 213 -14.41 14.39 -8.26
CA ILE A 213 -13.67 15.50 -8.84
C ILE A 213 -14.56 16.75 -8.93
N GLY A 214 -14.07 17.87 -8.41
CA GLY A 214 -14.67 19.20 -8.53
C GLY A 214 -14.09 19.99 -9.69
N PHE A 215 -14.93 20.72 -10.41
CA PHE A 215 -14.54 21.64 -11.47
C PHE A 215 -15.13 23.03 -11.19
N SER A 216 -14.30 24.07 -11.21
CA SER A 216 -14.78 25.45 -11.23
C SER A 216 -15.35 25.83 -12.60
N ALA A 217 -16.09 26.95 -12.67
CA ALA A 217 -16.68 27.40 -13.93
C ALA A 217 -15.67 27.54 -15.10
N PRO A 218 -14.44 28.09 -14.92
CA PRO A 218 -13.46 28.12 -15.99
C PRO A 218 -12.97 26.73 -16.41
N THR A 219 -12.93 25.75 -15.51
CA THR A 219 -12.38 24.41 -15.80
C THR A 219 -13.39 23.45 -16.40
N ALA A 220 -14.68 23.69 -16.18
CA ALA A 220 -15.77 22.85 -16.68
C ALA A 220 -15.90 22.80 -18.21
N ARG A 221 -15.33 23.79 -18.92
CA ARG A 221 -15.30 23.82 -20.40
C ARG A 221 -14.21 22.96 -21.01
N HIS A 222 -13.25 22.49 -20.22
CA HIS A 222 -12.09 21.77 -20.72
C HIS A 222 -12.35 20.28 -20.98
N GLN A 223 -11.55 19.69 -21.86
CA GLN A 223 -11.57 18.25 -22.12
C GLN A 223 -10.61 17.51 -21.20
N TYR A 224 -11.13 16.44 -20.59
CA TYR A 224 -10.40 15.57 -19.69
C TYR A 224 -10.45 14.12 -20.18
N ARG A 225 -9.46 13.35 -19.73
CA ARG A 225 -9.50 11.89 -19.81
C ARG A 225 -9.19 11.32 -18.43
N ALA A 226 -10.00 10.36 -18.00
CA ALA A 226 -9.70 9.54 -16.86
C ALA A 226 -9.35 8.12 -17.33
N ASP A 227 -8.26 7.57 -16.82
CA ASP A 227 -7.83 6.19 -17.09
C ASP A 227 -7.86 5.37 -15.80
N TRP A 228 -8.24 4.09 -15.89
CA TRP A 228 -8.17 3.12 -14.80
C TRP A 228 -7.76 1.75 -15.31
N GLY A 229 -6.75 1.15 -14.69
CA GLY A 229 -6.28 -0.20 -15.04
C GLY A 229 -4.84 -0.43 -14.64
N ALA A 230 -4.14 -1.31 -15.34
CA ALA A 230 -2.70 -1.49 -15.22
C ALA A 230 -1.94 -0.38 -15.98
N GLN A 231 -0.61 -0.31 -15.76
CA GLN A 231 0.23 0.75 -16.35
C GLN A 231 0.20 0.77 -17.90
N ASP A 232 0.14 -0.42 -18.52
CA ASP A 232 0.19 -0.63 -19.97
C ASP A 232 -1.17 -0.91 -20.60
N THR A 233 -2.15 -1.31 -19.79
CA THR A 233 -3.49 -1.76 -20.23
C THR A 233 -4.54 -1.18 -19.30
N TYR A 234 -5.45 -0.35 -19.84
CA TYR A 234 -6.40 0.42 -19.05
C TYR A 234 -7.69 0.74 -19.83
N THR A 235 -8.77 1.01 -19.10
CA THR A 235 -10.00 1.60 -19.63
C THR A 235 -9.90 3.12 -19.56
N SER A 236 -10.29 3.82 -20.63
CA SER A 236 -10.29 5.29 -20.70
C SER A 236 -11.69 5.86 -20.84
N HIS A 237 -11.96 6.95 -20.15
CA HIS A 237 -13.18 7.75 -20.28
C HIS A 237 -12.83 9.20 -20.61
N HIS A 238 -13.30 9.70 -21.76
CA HIS A 238 -13.13 11.10 -22.18
C HIS A 238 -14.39 11.89 -21.86
N PHE A 239 -14.24 13.06 -21.25
CA PHE A 239 -15.39 13.84 -20.84
C PHE A 239 -15.10 15.35 -20.79
N ARG A 240 -16.18 16.13 -20.75
CA ARG A 240 -16.21 17.56 -20.45
C ARG A 240 -17.27 17.75 -19.36
N PRO A 241 -16.97 18.41 -18.22
CA PRO A 241 -17.95 18.59 -17.14
C PRO A 241 -19.16 19.45 -17.51
N GLU A 242 -19.01 20.36 -18.49
CA GLU A 242 -20.02 21.30 -19.03
C GLU A 242 -20.54 22.36 -18.06
N ARG A 243 -20.48 22.11 -16.75
CA ARG A 243 -20.82 23.06 -15.68
C ARG A 243 -19.91 22.88 -14.48
N GLU A 244 -19.87 23.90 -13.63
CA GLU A 244 -19.19 23.79 -12.34
C GLU A 244 -19.88 22.82 -11.39
N GLY A 245 -19.11 22.28 -10.45
CA GLY A 245 -19.58 21.41 -9.39
C GLY A 245 -18.72 20.16 -9.20
N VAL A 246 -19.19 19.27 -8.34
CA VAL A 246 -18.54 17.98 -8.03
C VAL A 246 -19.23 16.87 -8.82
N PHE A 247 -18.41 16.02 -9.44
CA PHE A 247 -18.82 14.90 -10.28
C PHE A 247 -18.14 13.62 -9.83
N GLN A 248 -18.72 12.50 -10.24
CA GLN A 248 -18.11 11.18 -10.12
C GLN A 248 -17.73 10.67 -11.50
N VAL A 249 -16.51 10.11 -11.57
CA VAL A 249 -16.06 9.36 -12.73
C VAL A 249 -15.93 7.91 -12.30
N GLU A 250 -16.73 7.04 -12.92
CA GLU A 250 -16.73 5.61 -12.64
C GLU A 250 -16.09 4.86 -13.81
N ILE A 251 -15.07 4.06 -13.52
CA ILE A 251 -14.39 3.24 -14.53
C ILE A 251 -14.16 1.84 -13.96
N GLU A 252 -14.54 0.81 -14.73
CA GLU A 252 -14.26 -0.58 -14.40
C GLU A 252 -13.08 -1.11 -15.19
N TYR A 253 -12.32 -2.01 -14.57
CA TYR A 253 -11.23 -2.74 -15.20
C TYR A 253 -11.12 -4.16 -14.62
N GLU A 254 -10.73 -5.12 -15.44
CA GLU A 254 -10.55 -6.52 -15.05
C GLU A 254 -9.05 -6.87 -15.03
N TRP A 255 -8.56 -7.29 -13.87
CA TRP A 255 -7.21 -7.83 -13.70
C TRP A 255 -7.24 -9.35 -13.89
N ASP A 256 -6.62 -9.84 -14.96
CA ASP A 256 -6.40 -11.27 -15.20
C ASP A 256 -5.44 -11.89 -14.17
N LYS A 257 -4.47 -11.09 -13.72
CA LYS A 257 -3.48 -11.43 -12.70
C LYS A 257 -3.12 -10.19 -11.87
N PRO A 258 -2.51 -10.38 -10.69
CA PRO A 258 -2.06 -9.25 -9.90
C PRO A 258 -1.05 -8.37 -10.64
N SER A 259 -1.33 -7.07 -10.72
CA SER A 259 -0.45 -6.07 -11.33
C SER A 259 -0.67 -4.68 -10.70
N ALA A 260 0.31 -3.78 -10.87
CA ALA A 260 0.22 -2.42 -10.32
C ALA A 260 -0.89 -1.64 -11.04
N SER A 261 -1.82 -1.06 -10.28
CA SER A 261 -2.87 -0.19 -10.80
C SER A 261 -2.43 1.24 -10.98
N GLU A 262 -3.10 1.93 -11.89
CA GLU A 262 -2.96 3.35 -12.09
C GLU A 262 -4.31 3.97 -12.41
N PHE A 263 -4.72 4.92 -11.58
CA PHE A 263 -5.72 5.91 -11.95
C PHE A 263 -4.99 7.13 -12.49
N ARG A 264 -5.45 7.68 -13.62
CA ARG A 264 -4.89 8.90 -14.21
C ARG A 264 -6.00 9.88 -14.50
N LEU A 265 -5.80 11.14 -14.13
CA LEU A 265 -6.61 12.26 -14.64
C LEU A 265 -5.74 13.12 -15.55
N LEU A 266 -6.18 13.34 -16.78
CA LEU A 266 -5.47 14.12 -17.79
C LEU A 266 -6.28 15.34 -18.18
N LEU A 267 -5.57 16.46 -18.34
CA LEU A 267 -6.04 17.61 -19.10
C LEU A 267 -5.57 17.46 -20.55
N LEU A 268 -6.50 17.52 -21.51
CA LEU A 268 -6.20 17.28 -22.93
C LEU A 268 -5.91 18.55 -23.74
N GLU A 269 -6.21 19.72 -23.17
CA GLU A 269 -6.03 21.03 -23.84
C GLU A 269 -5.35 22.04 -22.92
N GLY A 270 -4.90 23.17 -23.48
CA GLY A 270 -4.31 24.24 -22.66
C GLY A 270 -5.37 24.94 -21.81
N ALA A 271 -5.03 25.26 -20.56
CA ALA A 271 -5.86 26.06 -19.67
C ALA A 271 -5.12 27.34 -19.25
N PHE A 272 -5.83 28.47 -19.22
CA PHE A 272 -5.28 29.76 -18.80
C PHE A 272 -5.59 30.10 -17.34
N ASP A 273 -6.63 29.50 -16.78
CA ASP A 273 -7.10 29.71 -15.43
C ASP A 273 -7.93 28.51 -14.93
N GLY A 274 -8.31 28.56 -13.66
CA GLY A 274 -9.27 27.65 -13.05
C GLY A 274 -8.65 26.60 -12.14
N GLU A 275 -9.54 25.90 -11.42
CA GLU A 275 -9.19 24.92 -10.42
C GLU A 275 -9.91 23.60 -10.68
N VAL A 276 -9.19 22.50 -10.43
CA VAL A 276 -9.76 21.17 -10.28
C VAL A 276 -9.58 20.75 -8.82
N THR A 277 -10.63 20.24 -8.19
CA THR A 277 -10.56 19.71 -6.82
C THR A 277 -10.61 18.19 -6.88
N PHE A 278 -9.71 17.50 -6.20
CA PHE A 278 -9.70 16.04 -6.14
C PHE A 278 -9.93 15.56 -4.71
N PHE A 279 -10.92 14.69 -4.56
CA PHE A 279 -11.32 14.16 -3.26
C PHE A 279 -10.72 12.78 -2.99
N GLY A 280 -10.17 12.10 -4.00
CA GLY A 280 -9.72 10.71 -3.90
C GLY A 280 -10.53 9.77 -4.80
N VAL A 281 -10.26 8.48 -4.65
CA VAL A 281 -10.88 7.40 -5.43
C VAL A 281 -11.35 6.31 -4.49
N GLU A 282 -12.62 5.94 -4.57
CA GLU A 282 -13.13 4.73 -3.94
C GLU A 282 -12.90 3.55 -4.89
N ILE A 283 -12.29 2.48 -4.38
CA ILE A 283 -12.04 1.25 -5.12
C ILE A 283 -12.95 0.17 -4.57
N VAL A 284 -13.73 -0.47 -5.45
CA VAL A 284 -14.74 -1.46 -5.08
C VAL A 284 -14.63 -2.67 -5.98
N ARG A 285 -14.71 -3.88 -5.41
CA ARG A 285 -14.79 -5.12 -6.18
C ARG A 285 -16.14 -5.24 -6.87
N VAL A 286 -16.13 -5.70 -8.12
CA VAL A 286 -17.35 -5.95 -8.89
C VAL A 286 -17.47 -7.46 -9.11
N GLY A 287 -18.47 -8.07 -8.47
CA GLY A 287 -18.75 -9.51 -8.58
C GLY A 287 -18.45 -10.28 -7.31
#